data_AF-A0A7S4MD27-F1
#
_entry.id   AF-A0A7S4MD27-F1
#
_cell.length_a   1.000
_cell.length_b   1.000
_cell.length_c   1.000
_cell.angle_alpha   90.00
_cell.angle_beta   90.00
_cell.angle_gamma   90.00
#
_symmetry.space_group_name_H-M   'P 1'
#
loop_
_entity.id
_entity.type
_entity.pdbx_description
1 polymer ?
#
loop_
_entity_poly.entity_id
_entity_poly.type
_entity_poly.pdbx_seq_one_letter_code
_entity_poly.pdbx_strand_id
1 'polypeptide(L)'
;RTSSEMASEVPTDEMVDTECPICLSRAPDVRTPCGHCFCTQCFTRSIQEGENYGLRQCAYCRQPVSLYNTVVLATNLPLRQSAVSSPFGCVFLQGGSPGVAAYHFASPDDCFISYEMAPGAWRLDDGTPPPSRKRFESVAYEAPTRTFHGTIDWSANTFHGSARWEYQIVFSESFNVICGGQMRAYNRDGELTNTHRFPHDLKYWRQVHADSIFGQVFVQGGRPGLASYHFVAADDCYISYASAPSDWVRADGTPPPSRVPFVSPSYDEATRTFRGSIEWGDNTFSDCARWDYEMVFDEEFETIEGGRVRCFRRDGSEDEEPTRFGTELHYERVSEQVQDFIILMRGLGVA
;
A
#
# COMPACT_ATOMS: atom_id res chain seq x y z
N ARG A 1 -29.21 -8.82 63.90
CA ARG A 1 -28.43 -7.62 64.32
C ARG A 1 -26.98 -8.09 64.38
N THR A 2 -26.03 -7.67 63.57
CA THR A 2 -25.93 -6.57 62.59
C THR A 2 -24.70 -6.89 61.72
N SER A 3 -24.82 -6.56 60.44
CA SER A 3 -23.79 -6.04 59.52
C SER A 3 -22.39 -6.67 59.46
N SER A 4 -22.09 -7.25 58.30
CA SER A 4 -20.78 -7.07 57.66
C SER A 4 -21.03 -6.89 56.16
N GLU A 5 -21.06 -5.63 55.73
CA GLU A 5 -20.97 -5.25 54.31
C GLU A 5 -19.56 -5.57 53.83
N MET A 6 -19.42 -6.53 52.91
CA MET A 6 -18.21 -6.65 52.11
C MET A 6 -18.30 -5.65 50.97
N ALA A 7 -17.61 -4.53 51.13
CA ALA A 7 -17.32 -3.60 50.05
C ALA A 7 -16.56 -4.37 48.97
N SER A 8 -17.15 -4.48 47.77
CA SER A 8 -16.39 -4.86 46.58
C SER A 8 -15.49 -3.69 46.23
N GLU A 9 -14.19 -3.87 46.42
CA GLU A 9 -13.18 -2.94 45.94
C GLU A 9 -13.30 -2.83 44.41
N VAL A 10 -13.57 -1.61 43.96
CA VAL A 10 -13.46 -1.21 42.56
C VAL A 10 -11.97 -1.26 42.20
N PRO A 11 -11.55 -1.92 41.11
CA PRO A 11 -10.15 -1.94 40.71
C PRO A 11 -9.67 -0.50 40.47
N THR A 12 -8.67 -0.11 41.25
CA THR A 12 -8.02 1.20 41.19
C THR A 12 -7.22 1.33 39.90
N ASP A 13 -7.53 2.39 39.15
CA ASP A 13 -6.66 3.19 38.28
C ASP A 13 -5.40 2.47 37.75
N GLU A 14 -5.50 1.93 36.53
CA GLU A 14 -4.33 1.46 35.78
C GLU A 14 -3.31 2.61 35.70
N MET A 15 -2.09 2.35 36.17
CA MET A 15 -0.95 3.27 36.03
C MET A 15 -0.79 3.66 34.57
N VAL A 16 -1.33 4.81 34.19
CA VAL A 16 -0.98 5.44 32.92
C VAL A 16 0.48 5.81 33.04
N ASP A 17 1.36 5.10 32.31
CA ASP A 17 2.76 5.46 32.19
C ASP A 17 2.86 6.96 31.91
N THR A 18 3.49 7.72 32.81
CA THR A 18 3.57 9.19 32.69
C THR A 18 4.47 9.61 31.53
N GLU A 19 5.28 8.69 31.03
CA GLU A 19 6.25 8.91 29.97
C GLU A 19 6.24 7.76 28.97
N CYS A 20 6.45 8.09 27.69
CA CYS A 20 6.54 7.13 26.62
C CYS A 20 7.79 6.25 26.79
N PRO A 21 7.67 4.92 26.74
CA PRO A 21 8.78 4.01 27.02
C PRO A 21 9.88 4.00 25.95
N ILE A 22 9.69 4.70 24.82
CA ILE A 22 10.68 4.80 23.74
C ILE A 22 11.55 6.05 23.89
N CYS A 23 10.94 7.22 24.09
CA CYS A 23 11.69 8.49 24.18
C CYS A 23 11.95 8.96 25.60
N LEU A 24 11.25 8.40 26.60
CA LEU A 24 11.37 8.78 28.02
C LEU A 24 11.23 10.29 28.25
N SER A 25 10.41 10.96 27.43
CA SER A 25 10.34 12.43 27.41
C SER A 25 8.93 12.98 27.23
N ARG A 26 8.03 12.24 26.57
CA ARG A 26 6.69 12.72 26.25
C ARG A 26 5.65 11.79 26.86
N ALA A 27 4.55 12.35 27.33
CA ALA A 27 3.41 11.56 27.75
C ALA A 27 2.89 10.68 26.60
N PRO A 28 2.49 9.43 26.85
CA PRO A 28 1.80 8.62 25.87
C PRO A 28 0.46 9.25 25.46
N ASP A 29 0.14 9.20 24.17
CA ASP A 29 -1.11 9.71 23.61
C ASP A 29 -1.82 8.67 22.74
N VAL A 30 -1.21 7.49 22.55
CA VAL A 30 -1.79 6.36 21.81
C VAL A 30 -1.69 5.06 22.60
N ARG A 31 -2.68 4.19 22.41
CA ARG A 31 -2.75 2.85 23.02
C ARG A 31 -2.94 1.78 21.94
N THR A 32 -2.05 0.80 21.97
CA THR A 32 -2.08 -0.36 21.08
C THR A 32 -3.14 -1.39 21.52
N PRO A 33 -3.58 -2.32 20.64
CA PRO A 33 -4.51 -3.39 21.03
C PRO A 33 -4.02 -4.28 22.18
N CYS A 34 -2.69 -4.40 22.35
CA CYS A 34 -2.09 -5.16 23.45
C CYS A 34 -1.99 -4.37 24.76
N GLY A 35 -2.56 -3.16 24.82
CA GLY A 35 -2.65 -2.33 26.03
C GLY A 35 -1.48 -1.38 26.25
N HIS A 36 -0.34 -1.56 25.58
CA HIS A 36 0.82 -0.70 25.76
C HIS A 36 0.62 0.68 25.12
N CYS A 37 1.09 1.72 25.81
CA CYS A 37 0.94 3.11 25.41
C CYS A 37 2.27 3.73 24.95
N PHE A 38 2.20 4.59 23.95
CA PHE A 38 3.35 5.30 23.38
C PHE A 38 2.98 6.75 23.05
N CYS A 39 3.96 7.61 22.81
CA CYS A 39 3.67 8.86 22.11
C CYS A 39 3.61 8.60 20.60
N THR A 40 2.74 9.33 19.90
CA THR A 40 2.39 9.12 18.49
C THR A 40 3.63 9.11 17.61
N GLN A 41 4.56 10.04 17.83
CA GLN A 41 5.79 10.12 17.03
C GLN A 41 6.67 8.88 17.20
N CYS A 42 6.85 8.38 18.43
CA CYS A 42 7.65 7.19 18.67
C CYS A 42 6.97 5.93 18.14
N PHE A 43 5.66 5.80 18.32
CA PHE A 43 4.90 4.68 17.78
C PHE A 43 5.00 4.62 16.26
N THR A 44 4.62 5.72 15.59
CA THR A 44 4.64 5.84 14.13
C THR A 44 6.03 5.56 13.58
N ARG A 45 7.08 6.19 14.13
CA ARG A 45 8.47 5.90 13.77
C ARG A 45 8.82 4.43 13.95
N SER A 46 8.45 3.83 15.08
CA SER A 46 8.77 2.42 15.39
C SER A 46 8.16 1.43 14.39
N ILE A 47 7.05 1.76 13.75
CA ILE A 47 6.39 0.88 12.78
C ILE A 47 6.55 1.32 11.32
N GLN A 48 7.09 2.52 11.05
CA GLN A 48 7.33 3.07 9.71
C GLN A 48 8.82 3.20 9.31
N GLU A 49 9.75 3.47 10.24
CA GLU A 49 11.12 3.90 9.91
C GLU A 49 12.23 2.94 10.39
N GLY A 50 11.90 1.81 11.03
CA GLY A 50 12.92 0.87 11.55
C GLY A 50 13.55 -0.02 10.48
N GLU A 51 14.78 -0.52 10.71
CA GLU A 51 15.45 -1.56 9.90
C GLU A 51 14.56 -2.82 9.71
N ASN A 52 13.57 -3.00 10.59
CA ASN A 52 12.47 -3.94 10.46
C ASN A 52 11.26 -3.32 9.74
N TYR A 53 11.45 -2.80 8.53
CA TYR A 53 10.36 -2.43 7.63
C TYR A 53 9.45 -3.65 7.41
N GLY A 54 8.35 -3.72 8.16
CA GLY A 54 7.24 -4.62 7.87
C GLY A 54 6.78 -5.58 8.95
N LEU A 55 7.37 -5.62 10.15
CA LEU A 55 6.82 -6.50 11.19
C LEU A 55 5.60 -5.91 11.89
N ARG A 56 5.43 -4.58 11.90
CA ARG A 56 4.25 -3.92 12.50
C ARG A 56 3.94 -4.50 13.89
N GLN A 57 4.94 -4.44 14.78
CA GLN A 57 4.92 -5.05 16.11
C GLN A 57 5.05 -4.00 17.21
N CYS A 58 4.39 -4.25 18.34
CA CYS A 58 4.55 -3.44 19.54
C CYS A 58 6.01 -3.47 19.99
N ALA A 59 6.62 -2.29 20.19
CA ALA A 59 8.00 -2.17 20.65
C ALA A 59 8.24 -2.83 22.03
N TYR A 60 7.18 -2.97 22.82
CA TYR A 60 7.22 -3.56 24.15
C TYR A 60 7.07 -5.09 24.13
N CYS A 61 5.92 -5.60 23.65
CA CYS A 61 5.59 -7.02 23.75
C CYS A 61 5.64 -7.81 22.42
N ARG A 62 6.01 -7.14 21.32
CA ARG A 62 6.11 -7.71 19.97
C ARG A 62 4.81 -8.26 19.37
N GLN A 63 3.66 -8.04 20.02
CA GLN A 63 2.35 -8.35 19.44
C GLN A 63 2.10 -7.51 18.18
N PRO A 64 1.36 -8.03 17.18
CA PRO A 64 1.00 -7.26 15.99
C PRO A 64 0.21 -5.99 16.35
N VAL A 65 0.61 -4.86 15.74
CA VAL A 65 -0.01 -3.54 15.92
C VAL A 65 0.00 -2.80 14.58
N SER A 66 -0.93 -1.90 14.38
CA SER A 66 -0.99 -1.08 13.17
C SER A 66 -1.45 0.35 13.52
N LEU A 67 -1.36 1.26 12.55
CA LEU A 67 -1.96 2.58 12.67
C LEU A 67 -3.51 2.52 12.74
N TYR A 68 -4.10 1.43 12.24
CA TYR A 68 -5.55 1.27 12.10
C TYR A 68 -6.22 0.64 13.33
N ASN A 69 -5.47 -0.12 14.14
CA ASN A 69 -5.96 -0.72 15.38
C ASN A 69 -5.40 -0.08 16.66
N THR A 70 -4.46 0.84 16.53
CA THR A 70 -3.98 1.68 17.63
C THR A 70 -4.92 2.87 17.78
N VAL A 71 -5.30 3.21 19.00
CA VAL A 71 -6.24 4.30 19.28
C VAL A 71 -5.56 5.49 19.94
N VAL A 72 -6.05 6.70 19.67
CA VAL A 72 -5.68 7.91 20.38
C VAL A 72 -6.38 7.92 21.74
N LEU A 73 -5.63 8.06 22.83
CA LEU A 73 -6.15 7.94 24.20
C LEU A 73 -7.28 8.94 24.49
N ALA A 74 -7.15 10.18 24.01
CA ALA A 74 -8.12 11.24 24.27
C ALA A 74 -9.48 11.02 23.62
N THR A 75 -9.53 10.38 22.45
CA THR A 75 -10.75 10.23 21.65
C THR A 75 -11.23 8.78 21.54
N ASN A 76 -10.37 7.83 21.88
CA ASN A 76 -10.54 6.40 21.63
C ASN A 76 -10.85 6.07 20.16
N LEU A 77 -10.46 6.96 19.23
CA LEU A 77 -10.57 6.75 17.79
C LEU A 77 -9.27 6.15 17.23
N PRO A 78 -9.31 5.39 16.13
CA PRO A 78 -8.11 4.90 15.46
C PRO A 78 -7.13 6.04 15.14
N LEU A 79 -5.84 5.78 15.34
CA LEU A 79 -4.76 6.72 15.04
C LEU A 79 -4.74 7.08 13.55
N ARG A 80 -5.05 6.11 12.68
CA ARG A 80 -5.33 6.32 11.27
C ARG A 80 -6.67 5.70 10.90
N GLN A 81 -7.53 6.50 10.30
CA GLN A 81 -8.78 6.00 9.73
C GLN A 81 -8.52 5.37 8.36
N SER A 82 -9.16 4.24 8.10
CA SER A 82 -9.20 3.66 6.76
C SER A 82 -10.04 4.54 5.84
N ALA A 83 -9.63 4.63 4.57
CA ALA A 83 -10.40 5.33 3.53
C ALA A 83 -11.78 4.68 3.28
N VAL A 84 -11.93 3.38 3.62
CA VAL A 84 -13.19 2.63 3.53
C VAL A 84 -13.41 1.79 4.78
N SER A 85 -14.67 1.55 5.14
CA SER A 85 -15.04 0.74 6.32
C SER A 85 -15.46 -0.70 5.99
N SER A 86 -15.56 -1.03 4.70
CA SER A 86 -16.01 -2.33 4.21
C SER A 86 -15.40 -2.62 2.83
N PRO A 87 -15.44 -3.87 2.34
CA PRO A 87 -14.99 -4.14 0.97
C PRO A 87 -15.96 -3.59 -0.08
N PHE A 88 -17.20 -3.23 0.29
CA PHE A 88 -18.18 -2.76 -0.67
C PHE A 88 -17.79 -1.39 -1.25
N GLY A 89 -18.00 -1.23 -2.56
CA GLY A 89 -17.46 -0.14 -3.37
C GLY A 89 -16.02 -0.34 -3.84
N CYS A 90 -15.35 -1.43 -3.46
CA CYS A 90 -13.95 -1.66 -3.79
C CYS A 90 -13.76 -2.70 -4.91
N VAL A 91 -12.61 -2.59 -5.59
CA VAL A 91 -12.08 -3.59 -6.52
C VAL A 91 -10.74 -4.07 -5.99
N PHE A 92 -10.48 -5.38 -6.04
CA PHE A 92 -9.22 -5.99 -5.66
C PHE A 92 -8.59 -6.70 -6.85
N LEU A 93 -7.35 -6.34 -7.18
CA LEU A 93 -6.64 -6.83 -8.36
C LEU A 93 -5.69 -7.96 -7.99
N GLN A 94 -5.69 -9.04 -8.78
CA GLN A 94 -4.75 -10.13 -8.60
C GLN A 94 -3.36 -9.69 -9.09
N GLY A 95 -2.38 -9.64 -8.19
CA GLY A 95 -1.02 -9.22 -8.54
C GLY A 95 -0.94 -7.77 -9.06
N GLY A 96 -1.96 -6.94 -8.84
CA GLY A 96 -2.00 -5.53 -9.24
C GLY A 96 -2.37 -5.26 -10.68
N SER A 97 -2.50 -6.28 -11.51
CA SER A 97 -2.95 -6.12 -12.89
C SER A 97 -4.48 -6.14 -12.98
N PRO A 98 -5.11 -5.14 -13.63
CA PRO A 98 -6.54 -5.17 -13.92
C PRO A 98 -6.97 -6.40 -14.74
N GLY A 99 -8.08 -7.03 -14.33
CA GLY A 99 -8.86 -7.99 -15.11
C GLY A 99 -8.33 -9.43 -15.27
N VAL A 100 -7.24 -9.81 -14.61
CA VAL A 100 -6.85 -11.23 -14.43
C VAL A 100 -7.56 -11.78 -13.18
N ALA A 101 -8.88 -12.01 -13.28
CA ALA A 101 -9.73 -12.42 -12.15
C ALA A 101 -9.86 -11.38 -11.02
N ALA A 102 -10.06 -10.10 -11.37
CA ALA A 102 -10.27 -9.04 -10.38
C ALA A 102 -11.57 -9.25 -9.58
N TYR A 103 -11.54 -9.02 -8.27
CA TYR A 103 -12.72 -9.14 -7.40
C TYR A 103 -13.38 -7.78 -7.25
N HIS A 104 -14.64 -7.69 -7.66
CA HIS A 104 -15.47 -6.52 -7.53
C HIS A 104 -16.50 -6.75 -6.43
N PHE A 105 -16.52 -5.85 -5.45
CA PHE A 105 -17.50 -5.82 -4.38
C PHE A 105 -18.34 -4.56 -4.55
N ALA A 106 -19.12 -4.41 -5.62
CA ALA A 106 -19.81 -3.14 -5.90
C ALA A 106 -20.84 -2.81 -4.80
N SER A 107 -21.59 -3.81 -4.34
CA SER A 107 -22.51 -3.72 -3.21
C SER A 107 -22.71 -5.11 -2.58
N PRO A 108 -23.39 -5.23 -1.42
CA PRO A 108 -23.74 -6.53 -0.84
C PRO A 108 -24.48 -7.47 -1.80
N ASP A 109 -25.28 -6.90 -2.72
CA ASP A 109 -26.08 -7.65 -3.69
C ASP A 109 -25.40 -7.77 -5.08
N ASP A 110 -24.23 -7.13 -5.25
CA ASP A 110 -23.50 -7.11 -6.52
C ASP A 110 -22.00 -7.32 -6.29
N CYS A 111 -21.64 -8.58 -6.05
CA CYS A 111 -20.26 -9.03 -5.95
C CYS A 111 -19.95 -9.98 -7.11
N PHE A 112 -18.82 -9.81 -7.79
CA PHE A 112 -18.42 -10.66 -8.91
C PHE A 112 -16.91 -10.71 -9.12
N ILE A 113 -16.46 -11.72 -9.86
CA ILE A 113 -15.11 -11.82 -10.42
C ILE A 113 -15.15 -11.37 -11.88
N SER A 114 -14.27 -10.45 -12.26
CA SER A 114 -14.09 -10.00 -13.64
C SER A 114 -12.96 -10.77 -14.32
N TYR A 115 -13.27 -11.32 -15.49
CA TYR A 115 -12.36 -11.98 -16.42
C TYR A 115 -12.24 -11.21 -17.74
N GLU A 116 -12.62 -9.92 -17.76
CA GLU A 116 -12.59 -9.08 -18.96
C GLU A 116 -11.18 -8.98 -19.58
N MET A 117 -10.13 -9.11 -18.77
CA MET A 117 -8.72 -9.16 -19.23
C MET A 117 -8.08 -10.53 -18.95
N ALA A 118 -8.86 -11.59 -18.85
CA ALA A 118 -8.31 -12.92 -18.64
C ALA A 118 -7.37 -13.31 -19.80
N PRO A 119 -6.21 -13.93 -19.52
CA PRO A 119 -5.28 -14.33 -20.56
C PRO A 119 -5.96 -15.18 -21.63
N GLY A 120 -5.63 -14.94 -22.88
CA GLY A 120 -6.18 -15.67 -24.02
C GLY A 120 -5.90 -17.18 -24.00
N ALA A 121 -5.11 -17.70 -23.06
CA ALA A 121 -4.90 -19.13 -22.83
C ALA A 121 -5.89 -19.74 -21.82
N TRP A 122 -6.60 -18.94 -21.02
CA TRP A 122 -7.56 -19.45 -20.04
C TRP A 122 -8.82 -19.95 -20.75
N ARG A 123 -9.14 -21.21 -20.51
CA ARG A 123 -10.29 -21.90 -21.10
C ARG A 123 -11.02 -22.71 -20.04
N LEU A 124 -12.34 -22.73 -20.17
CA LEU A 124 -13.18 -23.71 -19.50
C LEU A 124 -12.93 -25.09 -20.11
N ASP A 125 -13.43 -26.14 -19.45
CA ASP A 125 -13.17 -27.51 -19.87
C ASP A 125 -13.81 -27.88 -21.23
N ASP A 126 -14.78 -27.08 -21.69
CA ASP A 126 -15.37 -27.19 -23.03
C ASP A 126 -14.58 -26.45 -24.13
N GLY A 127 -13.45 -25.82 -23.77
CA GLY A 127 -12.59 -25.06 -24.67
C GLY A 127 -13.06 -23.63 -24.96
N THR A 128 -14.15 -23.16 -24.34
CA THR A 128 -14.60 -21.76 -24.45
C THR A 128 -13.83 -20.85 -23.47
N PRO A 129 -13.71 -19.54 -23.74
CA PRO A 129 -13.17 -18.61 -22.76
C PRO A 129 -14.10 -18.49 -21.54
N PRO A 130 -13.58 -18.13 -20.35
CA PRO A 130 -14.45 -17.80 -19.23
C PRO A 130 -15.38 -16.63 -19.58
N PRO A 131 -16.58 -16.56 -18.97
CA PRO A 131 -17.46 -15.41 -19.13
C PRO A 131 -16.77 -14.15 -18.58
N SER A 132 -17.10 -12.98 -19.13
CA SER A 132 -16.51 -11.71 -18.68
C SER A 132 -16.72 -11.45 -17.19
N ARG A 133 -17.84 -11.89 -16.62
CA ARG A 133 -18.17 -11.74 -15.20
C ARG A 133 -18.77 -13.01 -14.62
N LYS A 134 -18.37 -13.33 -13.39
CA LYS A 134 -18.91 -14.44 -12.62
C LYS A 134 -19.37 -13.94 -11.26
N ARG A 135 -20.68 -13.98 -11.00
CA ARG A 135 -21.27 -13.45 -9.76
C ARG A 135 -21.00 -14.37 -8.58
N PHE A 136 -20.76 -13.77 -7.42
CA PHE A 136 -20.83 -14.47 -6.15
C PHE A 136 -22.28 -14.72 -5.75
N GLU A 137 -22.54 -15.91 -5.25
CA GLU A 137 -23.79 -16.36 -4.67
C GLU A 137 -23.61 -16.57 -3.16
N SER A 138 -24.71 -16.61 -2.41
CA SER A 138 -24.68 -16.83 -0.94
C SER A 138 -23.72 -15.88 -0.22
N VAL A 139 -23.72 -14.60 -0.63
CA VAL A 139 -22.82 -13.58 -0.11
C VAL A 139 -23.14 -13.27 1.35
N ALA A 140 -22.10 -13.24 2.19
CA ALA A 140 -22.18 -12.76 3.56
C ALA A 140 -20.91 -11.99 3.94
N TYR A 141 -21.03 -10.93 4.74
CA TYR A 141 -19.90 -10.15 5.23
C TYR A 141 -19.99 -9.92 6.73
N GLU A 142 -18.93 -10.30 7.44
CA GLU A 142 -18.77 -10.16 8.88
C GLU A 142 -17.83 -8.99 9.20
N ALA A 143 -18.41 -7.82 9.50
CA ALA A 143 -17.62 -6.63 9.80
C ALA A 143 -16.59 -6.79 10.94
N PRO A 144 -16.87 -7.47 12.06
CA PRO A 144 -15.90 -7.60 13.16
C PRO A 144 -14.62 -8.36 12.78
N THR A 145 -14.75 -9.36 11.91
CA THR A 145 -13.63 -10.19 11.45
C THR A 145 -13.09 -9.73 10.08
N ARG A 146 -13.78 -8.77 9.44
CA ARG A 146 -13.56 -8.33 8.05
C ARG A 146 -13.54 -9.52 7.09
N THR A 147 -14.46 -10.46 7.29
CA THR A 147 -14.51 -11.69 6.51
C THR A 147 -15.69 -11.66 5.55
N PHE A 148 -15.40 -11.80 4.26
CA PHE A 148 -16.40 -12.03 3.22
C PHE A 148 -16.49 -13.53 2.91
N HIS A 149 -17.71 -14.00 2.71
CA HIS A 149 -18.03 -15.32 2.23
C HIS A 149 -18.84 -15.22 0.93
N GLY A 150 -18.58 -16.14 0.00
CA GLY A 150 -19.36 -16.24 -1.22
C GLY A 150 -19.00 -17.48 -2.03
N THR A 151 -19.89 -17.87 -2.93
CA THR A 151 -19.76 -19.07 -3.76
C THR A 151 -19.80 -18.69 -5.23
N ILE A 152 -19.00 -19.35 -6.06
CA ILE A 152 -19.04 -19.24 -7.51
C ILE A 152 -19.50 -20.58 -8.08
N ASP A 153 -20.58 -20.57 -8.86
CA ASP A 153 -21.09 -21.77 -9.54
C ASP A 153 -20.49 -21.94 -10.95
N TRP A 154 -19.72 -22.99 -11.18
CA TRP A 154 -19.18 -23.40 -12.48
C TRP A 154 -19.87 -24.67 -13.03
N SER A 155 -21.04 -25.05 -12.51
CA SER A 155 -21.69 -26.33 -12.84
C SER A 155 -21.99 -26.51 -14.33
N ALA A 156 -22.43 -25.44 -15.00
CA ALA A 156 -22.74 -25.43 -16.43
C ALA A 156 -21.51 -25.83 -17.27
N ASN A 157 -20.40 -25.11 -17.07
CA ASN A 157 -19.12 -25.33 -17.72
C ASN A 157 -18.00 -25.23 -16.67
N THR A 158 -17.40 -26.37 -16.35
CA THR A 158 -16.40 -26.47 -15.29
C THR A 158 -15.13 -25.71 -15.65
N PHE A 159 -14.46 -25.19 -14.62
CA PHE A 159 -13.20 -24.48 -14.75
C PHE A 159 -12.11 -25.36 -14.15
N HIS A 160 -11.28 -25.99 -15.00
CA HIS A 160 -10.24 -26.94 -14.58
C HIS A 160 -10.81 -28.07 -13.69
N GLY A 161 -11.89 -28.70 -14.15
CA GLY A 161 -12.59 -29.78 -13.44
C GLY A 161 -13.45 -29.33 -12.25
N SER A 162 -13.42 -28.05 -11.89
CA SER A 162 -14.17 -27.52 -10.74
C SER A 162 -15.55 -27.04 -11.18
N ALA A 163 -16.58 -27.51 -10.49
CA ALA A 163 -17.97 -27.10 -10.67
C ALA A 163 -18.43 -26.05 -9.66
N ARG A 164 -17.71 -25.86 -8.56
CA ARG A 164 -18.03 -24.85 -7.55
C ARG A 164 -16.77 -24.37 -6.86
N TRP A 165 -16.67 -23.06 -6.61
CA TRP A 165 -15.67 -22.50 -5.71
C TRP A 165 -16.35 -21.84 -4.51
N GLU A 166 -15.83 -22.07 -3.31
CA GLU A 166 -16.27 -21.42 -2.08
C GLU A 166 -15.15 -20.53 -1.55
N TYR A 167 -15.50 -19.29 -1.23
CA TYR A 167 -14.56 -18.27 -0.77
C TYR A 167 -14.81 -17.91 0.68
N GLN A 168 -13.70 -17.79 1.42
CA GLN A 168 -13.56 -17.05 2.65
C GLN A 168 -12.44 -16.04 2.42
N ILE A 169 -12.73 -14.75 2.46
CA ILE A 169 -11.78 -13.68 2.16
C ILE A 169 -11.67 -12.78 3.39
N VAL A 170 -10.48 -12.66 3.96
CA VAL A 170 -10.22 -11.79 5.11
C VAL A 170 -9.45 -10.55 4.66
N PHE A 171 -10.02 -9.37 4.90
CA PHE A 171 -9.40 -8.09 4.53
C PHE A 171 -8.52 -7.53 5.65
N SER A 172 -7.47 -6.81 5.25
CA SER A 172 -6.67 -6.01 6.18
C SER A 172 -7.53 -4.93 6.85
N GLU A 173 -7.07 -4.40 7.99
CA GLU A 173 -7.78 -3.33 8.72
C GLU A 173 -7.98 -2.06 7.87
N SER A 174 -7.09 -1.83 6.90
CA SER A 174 -7.14 -0.75 5.92
C SER A 174 -7.99 -1.06 4.68
N PHE A 175 -8.47 -2.30 4.54
CA PHE A 175 -9.06 -2.85 3.31
C PHE A 175 -8.19 -2.68 2.06
N ASN A 176 -6.89 -2.51 2.25
CA ASN A 176 -5.94 -2.36 1.15
C ASN A 176 -5.52 -3.70 0.55
N VAL A 177 -5.59 -4.79 1.32
CA VAL A 177 -5.06 -6.11 0.93
C VAL A 177 -5.99 -7.20 1.42
N ILE A 178 -6.13 -8.28 0.63
CA ILE A 178 -6.68 -9.54 1.13
C ILE A 178 -5.57 -10.25 1.89
N CYS A 179 -5.66 -10.25 3.22
CA CYS A 179 -4.60 -10.70 4.11
C CYS A 179 -4.79 -12.12 4.64
N GLY A 180 -5.89 -12.79 4.29
CA GLY A 180 -6.15 -14.15 4.75
C GLY A 180 -7.40 -14.77 4.16
N GLY A 181 -7.69 -15.99 4.61
CA GLY A 181 -8.79 -16.81 4.11
C GLY A 181 -8.33 -17.79 3.03
N GLN A 182 -9.28 -18.33 2.28
CA GLN A 182 -9.05 -19.36 1.28
C GLN A 182 -10.16 -19.41 0.23
N MET A 183 -9.81 -19.92 -0.95
CA MET A 183 -10.74 -20.42 -1.96
C MET A 183 -10.65 -21.95 -1.99
N ARG A 184 -11.79 -22.63 -1.92
CA ARG A 184 -11.90 -24.09 -1.99
C ARG A 184 -12.64 -24.48 -3.26
N ALA A 185 -12.05 -25.34 -4.06
CA ALA A 185 -12.62 -25.79 -5.32
C ALA A 185 -13.18 -27.20 -5.20
N TYR A 186 -14.37 -27.42 -5.76
CA TYR A 186 -15.10 -28.68 -5.69
C TYR A 186 -15.48 -29.17 -7.09
N ASN A 187 -15.39 -30.47 -7.34
CA ASN A 187 -15.86 -31.09 -8.58
C ASN A 187 -17.39 -31.23 -8.60
N ARG A 188 -17.93 -31.83 -9.68
CA ARG A 188 -19.38 -32.05 -9.85
C ARG A 188 -19.98 -33.00 -8.81
N ASP A 189 -19.18 -33.90 -8.26
CA ASP A 189 -19.59 -34.84 -7.21
C ASP A 189 -19.56 -34.21 -5.81
N GLY A 190 -19.13 -32.95 -5.71
CA GLY A 190 -19.02 -32.21 -4.44
C GLY A 190 -17.74 -32.53 -3.66
N GLU A 191 -16.77 -33.21 -4.27
CA GLU A 191 -15.48 -33.50 -3.66
C GLU A 191 -14.54 -32.31 -3.80
N LEU A 192 -13.82 -32.00 -2.72
CA LEU A 192 -12.80 -30.95 -2.71
C LEU A 192 -11.62 -31.36 -3.59
N THR A 193 -11.36 -30.61 -4.66
CA THR A 193 -10.24 -30.86 -5.58
C THR A 193 -9.03 -30.01 -5.29
N ASN A 194 -9.22 -28.78 -4.78
CA ASN A 194 -8.13 -27.87 -4.53
C ASN A 194 -8.45 -26.86 -3.40
N THR A 195 -7.41 -26.27 -2.81
CA THR A 195 -7.53 -25.16 -1.88
C THR A 195 -6.39 -24.16 -2.12
N HIS A 196 -6.76 -22.91 -2.38
CA HIS A 196 -5.82 -21.81 -2.51
C HIS A 196 -5.98 -20.87 -1.32
N ARG A 197 -4.87 -20.49 -0.67
CA ARG A 197 -4.84 -19.65 0.52
C ARG A 197 -4.41 -18.23 0.17
N PHE A 198 -5.05 -17.25 0.78
CA PHE A 198 -4.56 -15.87 0.75
C PHE A 198 -3.61 -15.63 1.93
N PRO A 199 -2.56 -14.81 1.77
CA PRO A 199 -2.04 -14.24 0.52
C PRO A 199 -1.04 -15.16 -0.21
N HIS A 200 -0.85 -16.41 0.26
CA HIS A 200 0.23 -17.29 -0.20
C HIS A 200 0.10 -17.71 -1.67
N ASP A 201 -1.05 -18.28 -2.03
CA ASP A 201 -1.33 -18.78 -3.39
C ASP A 201 -1.97 -17.69 -4.25
N LEU A 202 -2.78 -16.82 -3.63
CA LEU A 202 -3.56 -15.78 -4.28
C LEU A 202 -3.25 -14.43 -3.63
N LYS A 203 -2.75 -13.49 -4.42
CA LYS A 203 -2.26 -12.18 -3.96
C LYS A 203 -3.12 -11.07 -4.53
N TYR A 204 -3.79 -10.34 -3.65
CA TYR A 204 -4.76 -9.32 -4.03
C TYR A 204 -4.62 -8.06 -3.19
N TRP A 205 -4.67 -6.91 -3.85
CA TRP A 205 -4.73 -5.61 -3.20
C TRP A 205 -5.73 -4.70 -3.88
N ARG A 206 -6.25 -3.73 -3.13
CA ARG A 206 -7.31 -2.84 -3.56
C ARG A 206 -6.80 -1.94 -4.69
N GLN A 207 -7.60 -1.79 -5.74
CA GLN A 207 -7.41 -0.76 -6.74
C GLN A 207 -7.78 0.60 -6.13
N VAL A 208 -6.86 1.55 -6.22
CA VAL A 208 -7.11 2.94 -5.80
C VAL A 208 -6.62 3.84 -6.92
N HIS A 209 -7.54 4.54 -7.57
CA HIS A 209 -7.22 5.53 -8.57
C HIS A 209 -6.74 6.81 -7.88
N ALA A 210 -5.70 7.42 -8.41
CA ALA A 210 -5.35 8.78 -8.09
C ALA A 210 -6.03 9.70 -9.10
N ASP A 211 -6.54 10.84 -8.64
CA ASP A 211 -7.12 11.87 -9.51
C ASP A 211 -6.06 12.94 -9.89
N SER A 212 -4.87 12.86 -9.29
CA SER A 212 -3.79 13.82 -9.42
C SER A 212 -2.47 13.20 -8.96
N ILE A 213 -1.35 13.79 -9.37
CA ILE A 213 -0.02 13.44 -8.85
C ILE A 213 0.16 13.84 -7.38
N PHE A 214 -0.64 14.78 -6.85
CA PHE A 214 -0.48 15.23 -5.47
C PHE A 214 -0.93 14.16 -4.47
N GLY A 215 -0.18 14.05 -3.37
CA GLY A 215 -0.23 12.95 -2.41
C GLY A 215 0.45 11.66 -2.87
N GLN A 216 1.04 11.62 -4.08
CA GLN A 216 1.62 10.40 -4.65
C GLN A 216 3.15 10.37 -4.54
N VAL A 217 3.69 9.16 -4.57
CA VAL A 217 5.12 8.87 -4.60
C VAL A 217 5.41 7.98 -5.80
N PHE A 218 6.41 8.34 -6.59
CA PHE A 218 6.87 7.56 -7.74
C PHE A 218 8.29 7.09 -7.49
N VAL A 219 8.57 5.82 -7.76
CA VAL A 219 9.86 5.21 -7.43
C VAL A 219 10.47 4.52 -8.63
N GLN A 220 11.79 4.44 -8.59
CA GLN A 220 12.58 3.58 -9.46
C GLN A 220 13.01 2.35 -8.63
N GLY A 221 12.76 1.14 -9.14
CA GLY A 221 13.16 -0.10 -8.46
C GLY A 221 12.32 -0.49 -7.25
N GLY A 222 11.03 -0.13 -7.23
CA GLY A 222 10.03 -0.68 -6.30
C GLY A 222 10.10 -0.21 -4.84
N ARG A 223 10.95 0.77 -4.49
CA ARG A 223 10.99 1.35 -3.13
C ARG A 223 11.35 2.84 -3.08
N PRO A 224 10.80 3.61 -2.12
CA PRO A 224 11.18 5.01 -1.92
C PRO A 224 12.65 5.19 -1.49
N GLY A 225 13.19 6.38 -1.74
CA GLY A 225 14.53 6.78 -1.28
C GLY A 225 15.67 6.51 -2.27
N LEU A 226 15.40 5.84 -3.39
CA LEU A 226 16.35 5.64 -4.49
C LEU A 226 16.01 6.61 -5.64
N ALA A 227 16.25 7.91 -5.43
CA ALA A 227 15.81 8.99 -6.33
C ALA A 227 14.28 9.03 -6.57
N SER A 228 13.48 8.59 -5.60
CA SER A 228 12.01 8.61 -5.72
C SER A 228 11.47 10.04 -5.73
N TYR A 229 10.42 10.30 -6.53
CA TYR A 229 9.71 11.58 -6.57
C TYR A 229 8.52 11.59 -5.61
N HIS A 230 8.39 12.67 -4.85
CA HIS A 230 7.32 12.86 -3.86
C HIS A 230 6.59 14.16 -4.20
N PHE A 231 5.29 14.07 -4.43
CA PHE A 231 4.43 15.20 -4.76
C PHE A 231 3.45 15.41 -3.60
N VAL A 232 3.91 15.90 -2.45
CA VAL A 232 3.07 16.02 -1.25
C VAL A 232 1.93 17.02 -1.48
N ALA A 233 2.28 18.18 -2.02
CA ALA A 233 1.35 19.24 -2.42
C ALA A 233 1.95 20.04 -3.59
N ALA A 234 1.16 20.94 -4.19
CA ALA A 234 1.61 21.77 -5.32
C ALA A 234 2.87 22.60 -5.03
N ASP A 235 3.06 23.00 -3.78
CA ASP A 235 4.20 23.75 -3.28
C ASP A 235 5.20 22.89 -2.48
N ASP A 236 4.94 21.59 -2.32
CA ASP A 236 5.82 20.64 -1.64
C ASP A 236 6.06 19.40 -2.52
N CYS A 237 6.97 19.58 -3.48
CA CYS A 237 7.46 18.53 -4.35
C CYS A 237 8.96 18.34 -4.14
N TYR A 238 9.44 17.09 -4.05
CA TYR A 238 10.87 16.82 -3.84
C TYR A 238 11.33 15.45 -4.38
N ILE A 239 12.65 15.30 -4.50
CA ILE A 239 13.32 14.02 -4.73
C ILE A 239 13.86 13.50 -3.40
N SER A 240 13.64 12.22 -3.11
CA SER A 240 14.20 11.55 -1.93
C SER A 240 15.36 10.62 -2.29
N TYR A 241 16.47 10.84 -1.59
CA TYR A 241 17.70 10.04 -1.64
C TYR A 241 17.96 9.34 -0.29
N ALA A 242 16.94 9.20 0.56
CA ALA A 242 17.06 8.59 1.89
C ALA A 242 17.60 7.15 1.89
N SER A 243 17.60 6.48 0.73
CA SER A 243 18.14 5.14 0.52
C SER A 243 19.09 5.09 -0.67
N ALA A 244 19.76 6.21 -0.98
CA ALA A 244 20.75 6.27 -2.03
C ALA A 244 21.94 5.33 -1.75
N PRO A 245 22.48 4.66 -2.78
CA PRO A 245 23.71 3.88 -2.67
C PRO A 245 24.87 4.71 -2.14
N SER A 246 25.78 4.10 -1.40
CA SER A 246 26.91 4.81 -0.79
C SER A 246 27.90 5.39 -1.79
N ASP A 247 27.91 4.87 -3.02
CA ASP A 247 28.71 5.35 -4.15
C ASP A 247 28.07 6.55 -4.87
N TRP A 248 26.82 6.90 -4.55
CA TRP A 248 26.21 8.14 -5.03
C TRP A 248 26.71 9.30 -4.19
N VAL A 249 27.70 10.01 -4.72
CA VAL A 249 28.33 11.14 -4.05
C VAL A 249 28.29 12.39 -4.93
N ARG A 250 28.26 13.54 -4.27
CA ARG A 250 28.43 14.85 -4.89
C ARG A 250 29.92 15.12 -5.14
N ALA A 251 30.22 16.24 -5.81
CA ALA A 251 31.59 16.60 -6.18
C ALA A 251 32.57 16.72 -5.00
N ASP A 252 32.09 17.02 -3.79
CA ASP A 252 32.91 17.05 -2.56
C ASP A 252 33.07 15.67 -1.88
N GLY A 253 32.52 14.60 -2.48
CA GLY A 253 32.53 13.24 -1.93
C GLY A 253 31.46 12.98 -0.86
N THR A 254 30.61 13.95 -0.53
CA THR A 254 29.50 13.74 0.41
C THR A 254 28.29 13.12 -0.28
N PRO A 255 27.45 12.34 0.41
CA PRO A 255 26.21 11.82 -0.16
C PRO A 255 25.24 12.97 -0.53
N PRO A 256 24.30 12.75 -1.47
CA PRO A 256 23.22 13.68 -1.71
C PRO A 256 22.37 13.87 -0.44
N PRO A 257 21.79 15.06 -0.21
CA PRO A 257 20.81 15.25 0.85
C PRO A 257 19.65 14.26 0.73
N SER A 258 19.14 13.76 1.86
CA SER A 258 18.05 12.79 1.86
C SER A 258 16.76 13.31 1.21
N ARG A 259 16.56 14.63 1.17
CA ARG A 259 15.44 15.31 0.53
C ARG A 259 15.94 16.54 -0.21
N VAL A 260 15.60 16.65 -1.49
CA VAL A 260 15.97 17.77 -2.37
C VAL A 260 14.71 18.36 -3.00
N PRO A 261 14.30 19.59 -2.63
CA PRO A 261 13.04 20.17 -3.11
C PRO A 261 13.13 20.62 -4.57
N PHE A 262 12.03 20.51 -5.30
CA PHE A 262 11.88 21.16 -6.60
C PHE A 262 11.73 22.68 -6.42
N VAL A 263 12.45 23.43 -7.23
CA VAL A 263 12.33 24.87 -7.38
C VAL A 263 11.31 25.18 -8.47
N SER A 264 10.41 26.12 -8.18
CA SER A 264 9.32 26.55 -9.07
C SER A 264 8.49 25.38 -9.63
N PRO A 265 7.99 24.47 -8.77
CA PRO A 265 7.14 23.38 -9.22
C PRO A 265 5.87 23.92 -9.89
N SER A 266 5.47 23.30 -10.98
CA SER A 266 4.20 23.57 -11.66
C SER A 266 3.63 22.29 -12.25
N TYR A 267 2.31 22.18 -12.24
CA TYR A 267 1.60 21.04 -12.78
C TYR A 267 0.48 21.51 -13.70
N ASP A 268 0.50 21.04 -14.94
CA ASP A 268 -0.58 21.24 -15.91
C ASP A 268 -1.45 19.98 -15.94
N GLU A 269 -2.68 20.10 -15.43
CA GLU A 269 -3.64 19.00 -15.35
C GLU A 269 -4.11 18.55 -16.73
N ALA A 270 -4.24 19.47 -17.70
CA ALA A 270 -4.74 19.16 -19.03
C ALA A 270 -3.76 18.28 -19.82
N THR A 271 -2.46 18.47 -19.59
CA THR A 271 -1.41 17.66 -20.21
C THR A 271 -0.77 16.66 -19.26
N ARG A 272 -1.28 16.54 -18.01
CA ARG A 272 -0.69 15.74 -16.93
C ARG A 272 0.82 15.91 -16.83
N THR A 273 1.29 17.16 -16.90
CA THR A 273 2.72 17.46 -17.00
C THR A 273 3.20 18.22 -15.79
N PHE A 274 4.14 17.65 -15.05
CA PHE A 274 4.88 18.34 -14.00
C PHE A 274 6.17 18.96 -14.56
N ARG A 275 6.51 20.14 -14.04
CA ARG A 275 7.75 20.86 -14.28
C ARG A 275 8.34 21.38 -12.99
N GLY A 276 9.65 21.29 -12.87
CA GLY A 276 10.40 21.88 -11.77
C GLY A 276 11.90 21.71 -11.99
N SER A 277 12.70 22.43 -11.22
CA SER A 277 14.16 22.35 -11.30
C SER A 277 14.76 21.89 -9.97
N ILE A 278 15.90 21.24 -10.02
CA ILE A 278 16.74 20.94 -8.85
C ILE A 278 18.02 21.75 -8.98
N GLU A 279 18.35 22.51 -7.94
CA GLU A 279 19.56 23.32 -7.88
C GLU A 279 20.56 22.63 -6.93
N TRP A 280 21.62 22.06 -7.50
CA TRP A 280 22.74 21.47 -6.75
C TRP A 280 23.79 22.51 -6.36
N GLY A 281 23.87 23.61 -7.12
CA GLY A 281 24.83 24.70 -6.91
C GLY A 281 26.27 24.25 -7.12
N ASP A 282 27.19 24.82 -6.32
CA ASP A 282 28.63 24.55 -6.44
C ASP A 282 29.00 23.10 -6.08
N ASN A 283 28.19 22.43 -5.26
CA ASN A 283 28.39 21.03 -4.90
C ASN A 283 27.53 20.12 -5.80
N THR A 284 27.96 20.03 -7.05
CA THR A 284 27.29 19.34 -8.14
C THR A 284 27.04 17.85 -7.85
N PHE A 285 25.98 17.31 -8.44
CA PHE A 285 25.68 15.88 -8.44
C PHE A 285 25.70 15.38 -9.88
N SER A 286 26.47 14.32 -10.15
CA SER A 286 26.78 13.84 -11.52
C SER A 286 27.28 14.98 -12.43
N ASP A 287 28.23 15.77 -11.95
CA ASP A 287 28.84 16.93 -12.64
C ASP A 287 27.87 18.06 -13.06
N CYS A 288 26.62 18.01 -12.62
CA CYS A 288 25.59 18.98 -12.95
C CYS A 288 25.30 19.91 -11.77
N ALA A 289 25.18 21.21 -12.07
CA ALA A 289 24.80 22.24 -11.11
C ALA A 289 23.28 22.39 -11.01
N ARG A 290 22.55 22.06 -12.08
CA ARG A 290 21.10 22.14 -12.13
C ARG A 290 20.50 21.07 -13.02
N TRP A 291 19.35 20.54 -12.62
CA TRP A 291 18.52 19.66 -13.44
C TRP A 291 17.15 20.27 -13.65
N ASP A 292 16.68 20.31 -14.90
CA ASP A 292 15.30 20.73 -15.23
C ASP A 292 14.48 19.50 -15.61
N TYR A 293 13.31 19.36 -14.99
CA TYR A 293 12.43 18.22 -15.16
C TYR A 293 11.18 18.59 -15.93
N GLU A 294 10.80 17.69 -16.83
CA GLU A 294 9.51 17.59 -17.50
C GLU A 294 9.05 16.15 -17.30
N MET A 295 7.96 15.93 -16.57
CA MET A 295 7.42 14.60 -16.31
C MET A 295 5.99 14.55 -16.81
N VAL A 296 5.68 13.62 -17.71
CA VAL A 296 4.34 13.37 -18.23
C VAL A 296 3.84 12.08 -17.60
N PHE A 297 2.69 12.15 -16.94
CA PHE A 297 2.06 11.03 -16.27
C PHE A 297 1.01 10.40 -17.17
N ASP A 298 0.86 9.08 -17.05
CA ASP A 298 -0.24 8.37 -17.71
C ASP A 298 -1.60 8.82 -17.17
N GLU A 299 -2.68 8.40 -17.83
CA GLU A 299 -4.05 8.81 -17.51
C GLU A 299 -4.52 8.36 -16.12
N GLU A 300 -3.91 7.31 -15.57
CA GLU A 300 -4.28 6.72 -14.27
C GLU A 300 -3.32 7.14 -13.14
N PHE A 301 -2.31 7.96 -13.46
CA PHE A 301 -1.20 8.35 -12.61
C PHE A 301 -0.42 7.17 -12.01
N GLU A 302 -0.36 6.03 -12.70
CA GLU A 302 0.39 4.86 -12.24
C GLU A 302 1.86 4.91 -12.65
N THR A 303 2.18 5.58 -13.76
CA THR A 303 3.55 5.69 -14.25
C THR A 303 3.89 7.09 -14.76
N ILE A 304 5.19 7.37 -14.84
CA ILE A 304 5.72 8.50 -15.60
C ILE A 304 6.03 7.99 -17.01
N GLU A 305 5.07 8.17 -17.93
CA GLU A 305 5.11 7.61 -19.28
C GLU A 305 5.99 8.41 -20.25
N GLY A 306 6.34 9.66 -19.90
CA GLY A 306 7.10 10.50 -20.80
C GLY A 306 7.70 11.75 -20.15
N GLY A 307 8.34 12.56 -20.99
CA GLY A 307 9.09 13.74 -20.57
C GLY A 307 10.60 13.50 -20.54
N ARG A 308 11.33 14.37 -19.85
CA ARG A 308 12.79 14.39 -19.85
C ARG A 308 13.40 15.11 -18.66
N VAL A 309 14.66 14.81 -18.40
CA VAL A 309 15.55 15.51 -17.48
C VAL A 309 16.66 16.16 -18.30
N ARG A 310 16.82 17.48 -18.16
CA ARG A 310 17.88 18.26 -18.79
C ARG A 310 18.91 18.63 -17.74
N CYS A 311 20.17 18.35 -18.03
CA CYS A 311 21.26 18.52 -17.10
C CYS A 311 22.13 19.72 -17.50
N PHE A 312 22.39 20.63 -16.56
CA PHE A 312 23.20 21.83 -16.79
C PHE A 312 24.43 21.83 -15.90
N ARG A 313 25.60 22.04 -16.51
CA ARG A 313 26.89 22.20 -15.82
C ARG A 313 27.00 23.60 -15.21
N ARG A 314 28.07 23.83 -14.43
CA ARG A 314 28.32 25.12 -13.74
C ARG A 314 28.46 26.32 -14.68
N ASP A 315 28.94 26.10 -15.90
CA ASP A 315 29.07 27.13 -16.93
C ASP A 315 27.75 27.41 -17.67
N GLY A 316 26.66 26.73 -17.29
CA GLY A 316 25.36 26.81 -17.94
C GLY A 316 25.25 25.98 -19.22
N SER A 317 26.32 25.27 -19.62
CA SER A 317 26.23 24.32 -20.73
C SER A 317 25.32 23.16 -20.36
N GLU A 318 24.53 22.73 -21.33
CA GLU A 318 23.64 21.58 -21.20
C GLU A 318 24.35 20.32 -21.70
N ASP A 319 24.00 19.17 -21.14
CA ASP A 319 24.35 17.88 -21.73
C ASP A 319 23.70 17.74 -23.11
N GLU A 320 24.40 17.07 -24.05
CA GLU A 320 23.96 16.99 -25.45
C GLU A 320 22.63 16.23 -25.61
N GLU A 321 22.38 15.22 -24.77
CA GLU A 321 21.18 14.41 -24.81
C GLU A 321 20.47 14.38 -23.45
N PRO A 322 19.20 14.81 -23.38
CA PRO A 322 18.44 14.73 -22.14
C PRO A 322 17.97 13.30 -21.88
N THR A 323 18.01 12.87 -20.62
CA THR A 323 17.50 11.56 -20.20
C THR A 323 15.97 11.54 -20.24
N ARG A 324 15.37 10.49 -20.78
CA ARG A 324 13.92 10.42 -21.06
C ARG A 324 13.18 9.46 -20.14
N PHE A 325 12.03 9.92 -19.64
CA PHE A 325 11.06 9.06 -18.96
C PHE A 325 10.33 8.16 -19.96
N GLY A 326 9.88 6.99 -19.48
CA GLY A 326 9.19 5.99 -20.28
C GLY A 326 10.12 5.14 -21.17
N THR A 327 11.37 5.54 -21.35
CA THR A 327 12.36 4.81 -22.17
C THR A 327 13.64 4.48 -21.40
N GLU A 328 14.25 5.47 -20.75
CA GLU A 328 15.50 5.30 -20.00
C GLU A 328 15.23 5.30 -18.48
N LEU A 329 14.27 6.11 -18.06
CA LEU A 329 13.79 6.20 -16.69
C LEU A 329 12.39 5.62 -16.59
N HIS A 330 12.25 4.56 -15.81
CA HIS A 330 10.97 3.93 -15.50
C HIS A 330 10.62 4.18 -14.04
N TYR A 331 9.49 4.86 -13.84
CA TYR A 331 8.95 5.18 -12.54
C TYR A 331 7.52 4.68 -12.44
N GLU A 332 7.23 4.01 -11.33
CA GLU A 332 5.90 3.51 -10.99
C GLU A 332 5.45 4.15 -9.68
N ARG A 333 4.15 4.40 -9.57
CA ARG A 333 3.53 4.92 -8.36
C ARG A 333 3.58 3.86 -7.27
N VAL A 334 4.07 4.25 -6.10
CA VAL A 334 3.95 3.43 -4.91
C VAL A 334 2.65 3.77 -4.22
N SER A 335 1.70 2.84 -4.31
CA SER A 335 0.46 2.93 -3.57
C SER A 335 0.61 2.32 -2.17
N GLU A 336 -0.15 2.85 -1.20
CA GLU A 336 -0.19 2.29 0.16
C GLU A 336 -0.62 0.81 0.13
N GLN A 337 -1.41 0.42 -0.87
CA GLN A 337 -1.89 -0.94 -1.05
C GLN A 337 -0.75 -1.92 -1.35
N VAL A 338 0.17 -1.53 -2.24
CA VAL A 338 1.35 -2.32 -2.56
C VAL A 338 2.31 -2.37 -1.37
N GLN A 339 2.47 -1.27 -0.63
CA GLN A 339 3.28 -1.26 0.59
C GLN A 339 2.72 -2.17 1.68
N ASP A 340 1.41 -2.08 1.96
CA ASP A 340 0.71 -2.96 2.90
C ASP A 340 0.89 -4.43 2.51
N PHE A 341 0.88 -4.73 1.20
CA PHE A 341 1.10 -6.08 0.69
C PHE A 341 2.55 -6.55 0.90
N ILE A 342 3.56 -5.73 0.57
CA ILE A 342 4.98 -6.06 0.80
C ILE A 342 5.25 -6.30 2.29
N ILE A 343 4.69 -5.45 3.15
CA ILE A 343 4.76 -5.57 4.60
C ILE A 343 4.19 -6.90 5.07
N LEU A 344 2.99 -7.26 4.59
CA LEU A 344 2.35 -8.53 4.89
C LEU A 344 3.21 -9.73 4.47
N MET A 345 3.75 -9.73 3.25
CA MET A 345 4.57 -10.82 2.72
C MET A 345 5.88 -11.01 3.50
N ARG A 346 6.54 -9.92 3.89
CA ARG A 346 7.72 -9.96 4.77
C ARG A 346 7.39 -10.55 6.14
N GLY A 347 6.27 -10.15 6.74
CA GLY A 347 5.81 -10.70 8.02
C GLY A 347 5.55 -12.21 7.98
N LEU A 348 5.25 -12.75 6.80
CA LEU A 348 5.05 -14.19 6.58
C LEU A 348 6.35 -14.94 6.24
N GLY A 349 7.51 -14.26 6.18
CA GLY A 349 8.79 -14.88 5.82
C GLY A 349 8.90 -15.26 4.35
N VAL A 350 8.09 -14.64 3.48
CA VAL A 350 8.08 -14.89 2.04
C VAL A 350 8.56 -13.60 1.37
N ALA A 351 9.88 -13.47 1.18
CA ALA A 351 10.50 -12.37 0.46
C ALA A 351 11.40 -12.91 -0.66
#